data_AF-A0A8T3CJ29-F1
#
_entry.id   AF-A0A8T3CJ29-F1
#
_cell.length_a   1.000
_cell.length_b   1.000
_cell.length_c   1.000
_cell.angle_alpha   90.00
_cell.angle_beta   90.00
_cell.angle_gamma   90.00
#
_symmetry.space_group_name_H-M   'P 1'
#
loop_
_entity.id
_entity.type
_entity.pdbx_description
1 polymer ?
#
loop_
_entity_poly.entity_id
_entity_poly.type
_entity_poly.pdbx_seq_one_letter_code
_entity_poly.pdbx_strand_id
1 'polypeptide(L)'
;MMNRFRKWLYKPKRSDPQLLAQFFYADEELNQVASELDSLDGRKDPQRCTLLVNQFRSCQDNVLSIINQIMDECIPEDRANRDFCVKFPEEVRHDNLAGQLWFGAECLAAGSIIMNREVESVAMRPLAKDLTRSLEEVRNVTRDQALRDLNMYSDRMCQALRHFDSLFAEFELSYVSAMVPVKSPREYYVQQEVIVLFCETVERALKLGYLTQDMMDDYEPALMFTIPRLAIVCGLVVYSEGPINLDRKPEDMSELFRPFRTLLKKIRDLLQTLTEEELQTLERSLCVSQDEEEVPPVIPSAPPLSPPSQSFPHIRSVRRWSPRAAPPPWGRDRRSG
;
A
#
# COMPACT_ATOMS: atom_id res chain seq x y z
N MET A 1 -43.22 0.17 5.06
CA MET A 1 -43.89 1.38 5.58
C MET A 1 -43.23 1.85 6.88
N MET A 2 -42.97 0.96 7.85
CA MET A 2 -42.23 1.26 9.11
C MET A 2 -40.82 1.88 8.94
N ASN A 3 -40.00 1.45 7.96
CA ASN A 3 -38.68 2.05 7.74
C ASN A 3 -38.71 3.52 7.29
N ARG A 4 -39.79 3.99 6.65
CA ARG A 4 -39.92 5.40 6.26
C ARG A 4 -40.30 6.30 7.43
N PHE A 5 -41.10 5.80 8.36
CA PHE A 5 -41.47 6.52 9.58
C PHE A 5 -40.30 6.63 10.57
N ARG A 6 -39.49 5.56 10.73
CA ARG A 6 -38.27 5.61 11.54
C ARG A 6 -37.22 6.60 11.00
N LYS A 7 -37.02 6.63 9.68
CA LYS A 7 -36.13 7.60 9.01
C LYS A 7 -36.52 9.06 9.25
N TRP A 8 -37.78 9.35 9.54
CA TRP A 8 -38.26 10.72 9.78
C TRP A 8 -38.20 11.13 11.25
N LEU A 9 -38.43 10.18 12.17
CA LEU A 9 -38.47 10.45 13.62
C LEU A 9 -37.10 10.38 14.31
N TYR A 10 -36.18 9.55 13.82
CA TYR A 10 -34.89 9.26 14.48
C TYR A 10 -33.68 9.66 13.62
N LYS A 11 -33.85 10.63 12.73
CA LYS A 11 -32.73 11.12 11.91
C LYS A 11 -31.70 11.83 12.82
N PRO A 12 -30.42 11.47 12.76
CA PRO A 12 -29.35 12.17 13.47
C PRO A 12 -29.31 13.66 13.08
N LYS A 13 -28.72 14.52 13.92
CA LYS A 13 -28.50 15.92 13.54
C LYS A 13 -27.28 16.01 12.62
N ARG A 14 -27.34 16.84 11.57
CA ARG A 14 -26.22 17.01 10.62
C ARG A 14 -24.96 17.60 11.24
N SER A 15 -25.11 18.34 12.34
CA SER A 15 -23.99 18.92 13.10
C SER A 15 -23.46 18.00 14.20
N ASP A 16 -23.96 16.77 14.30
CA ASP A 16 -23.55 15.83 15.34
C ASP A 16 -22.15 15.27 15.01
N PRO A 17 -21.17 15.40 15.91
CA PRO A 17 -19.81 14.92 15.67
C PRO A 17 -19.67 13.40 15.80
N GLN A 18 -20.68 12.66 16.25
CA GLN A 18 -20.56 11.20 16.40
C GLN A 18 -20.42 10.48 15.05
N LEU A 19 -19.55 9.46 14.99
CA LEU A 19 -19.21 8.75 13.76
C LEU A 19 -20.42 8.13 13.06
N LEU A 20 -21.39 7.58 13.81
CA LEU A 20 -22.62 7.03 13.23
C LEU A 20 -23.49 8.10 12.56
N ALA A 21 -23.51 9.31 13.11
CA ALA A 21 -24.23 10.43 12.50
C ALA A 21 -23.50 10.92 11.25
N GLN A 22 -22.17 11.07 11.31
CA GLN A 22 -21.35 11.41 10.14
C GLN A 22 -21.53 10.39 9.02
N PHE A 23 -21.46 9.09 9.35
CA PHE A 23 -21.67 7.99 8.42
C PHE A 23 -23.03 8.09 7.73
N PHE A 24 -24.10 8.33 8.50
CA PHE A 24 -25.46 8.42 7.97
C PHE A 24 -25.56 9.45 6.83
N TYR A 25 -24.96 10.63 7.01
CA TYR A 25 -25.01 11.69 6.01
C TYR A 25 -24.05 11.47 4.84
N ALA A 26 -22.84 10.96 5.10
CA ALA A 26 -21.89 10.61 4.05
C ALA A 26 -22.47 9.54 3.11
N ASP A 27 -23.18 8.55 3.67
CA ASP A 27 -23.84 7.51 2.92
C ASP A 27 -25.10 8.01 2.17
N GLU A 28 -25.88 8.94 2.74
CA GLU A 28 -26.97 9.61 2.00
C GLU A 28 -26.44 10.39 0.79
N GLU A 29 -25.33 11.13 0.95
CA GLU A 29 -24.68 11.88 -0.12
C GLU A 29 -24.16 10.95 -1.23
N LEU A 30 -23.47 9.87 -0.86
CA LEU A 30 -23.00 8.86 -1.81
C LEU A 30 -24.16 8.29 -2.64
N ASN A 31 -25.27 7.92 -2.01
CA ASN A 31 -26.45 7.38 -2.69
C ASN A 31 -27.13 8.43 -3.60
N GLN A 32 -27.11 9.71 -3.21
CA GLN A 32 -27.63 10.80 -4.03
C GLN A 32 -26.80 10.97 -5.31
N VAL A 33 -25.48 11.04 -5.19
CA VAL A 33 -24.56 11.17 -6.33
C VAL A 33 -24.65 9.95 -7.24
N ALA A 34 -24.73 8.74 -6.67
CA ALA A 34 -24.94 7.50 -7.43
C ALA A 34 -26.22 7.54 -8.27
N SER A 35 -27.34 7.94 -7.65
CA SER A 35 -28.63 8.05 -8.35
C SER A 35 -28.61 9.12 -9.44
N GLU A 36 -27.89 10.21 -9.24
CA GLU A 36 -27.73 11.24 -10.27
C GLU A 36 -26.92 10.71 -11.45
N LEU A 37 -25.83 10.00 -11.18
CA LEU A 37 -24.98 9.38 -12.19
C LEU A 37 -25.73 8.32 -13.02
N ASP A 38 -26.56 7.49 -12.38
CA ASP A 38 -27.42 6.50 -13.05
C ASP A 38 -28.46 7.14 -13.99
N SER A 39 -28.92 8.34 -13.66
CA SER A 39 -29.91 9.07 -14.46
C SER A 39 -29.30 9.89 -15.60
N LEU A 40 -27.98 10.09 -15.60
CA LEU A 40 -27.29 10.96 -16.54
C LEU A 40 -26.99 10.24 -17.86
N ASP A 41 -27.30 10.90 -18.98
CA ASP A 41 -26.77 10.51 -20.29
C ASP A 41 -25.41 11.18 -20.54
N GLY A 42 -24.33 10.49 -20.14
CA GLY A 42 -22.97 11.01 -20.25
C GLY A 42 -22.50 11.35 -21.68
N ARG A 43 -23.23 10.95 -22.72
CA ARG A 43 -22.93 11.38 -24.10
C ARG A 43 -23.45 12.78 -24.41
N LYS A 44 -24.52 13.19 -23.74
CA LYS A 44 -25.13 14.52 -23.90
C LYS A 44 -24.40 15.58 -23.07
N ASP A 45 -23.86 15.19 -21.92
CA ASP A 45 -23.10 16.08 -21.03
C ASP A 45 -21.86 15.38 -20.44
N PRO A 46 -20.76 15.31 -21.21
CA PRO A 46 -19.52 14.67 -20.76
C PRO A 46 -18.84 15.39 -19.59
N GLN A 47 -18.99 16.71 -19.50
CA GLN A 47 -18.39 17.52 -18.44
C GLN A 47 -19.06 17.24 -17.10
N ARG A 48 -20.40 17.24 -17.05
CA ARG A 48 -21.15 16.87 -15.84
C ARG A 48 -20.91 15.43 -15.43
N CYS A 49 -20.79 14.51 -16.40
CA CYS A 49 -20.45 13.12 -16.13
C CYS A 49 -19.09 13.02 -15.40
N THR A 50 -18.08 13.73 -15.89
CA THR A 50 -16.75 13.75 -15.27
C THR A 50 -16.79 14.33 -13.85
N LEU A 51 -17.53 15.42 -13.65
CA LEU A 51 -17.70 16.02 -12.32
C LEU A 51 -18.38 15.07 -11.33
N LEU A 52 -19.49 14.43 -11.73
CA LEU A 52 -20.21 13.48 -10.87
C LEU A 52 -19.38 12.23 -10.56
N VAL A 53 -18.59 11.73 -11.50
CA VAL A 53 -17.66 10.61 -11.23
C VAL A 53 -16.61 11.00 -10.19
N ASN A 54 -16.04 12.21 -10.28
CA ASN A 54 -15.09 12.69 -9.29
C ASN A 54 -15.74 12.90 -7.92
N GLN A 55 -16.95 13.47 -7.89
CA GLN A 55 -17.72 13.62 -6.66
C GLN A 55 -18.06 12.26 -6.04
N PHE A 56 -18.49 11.29 -6.85
CA PHE A 56 -18.80 9.94 -6.41
C PHE A 56 -17.59 9.28 -5.74
N ARG A 57 -16.40 9.39 -6.33
CA ARG A 57 -15.15 8.90 -5.73
C ARG A 57 -14.85 9.57 -4.40
N SER A 58 -14.98 10.89 -4.31
CA SER A 58 -14.79 11.62 -3.06
C SER A 58 -15.79 11.17 -1.97
N CYS A 59 -17.05 10.89 -2.34
CA CYS A 59 -18.03 10.33 -1.41
C CYS A 59 -17.65 8.91 -0.97
N GLN A 60 -17.15 8.06 -1.87
CA GLN A 60 -16.66 6.72 -1.53
C GLN A 60 -15.49 6.79 -0.53
N ASP A 61 -14.50 7.65 -0.78
CA ASP A 61 -13.36 7.86 0.12
C ASP A 61 -13.82 8.32 1.51
N ASN A 62 -14.77 9.26 1.56
CA ASN A 62 -15.34 9.75 2.81
C ASN A 62 -16.05 8.65 3.60
N VAL A 63 -16.89 7.85 2.93
CA VAL A 63 -17.59 6.71 3.57
C VAL A 63 -16.60 5.69 4.11
N LEU A 64 -15.57 5.31 3.35
CA LEU A 64 -14.54 4.38 3.81
C LEU A 64 -13.73 4.95 4.97
N SER A 65 -13.39 6.24 4.94
CA SER A 65 -12.68 6.91 6.03
C SER A 65 -13.47 6.84 7.34
N ILE A 66 -14.77 7.12 7.31
CA ILE A 66 -15.63 7.02 8.49
C ILE A 66 -15.78 5.57 8.95
N ILE A 67 -15.93 4.61 8.02
CA ILE A 67 -15.96 3.18 8.37
C ILE A 67 -14.67 2.77 9.08
N ASN A 68 -13.50 3.20 8.59
CA ASN A 68 -12.21 2.90 9.24
C ASN A 68 -12.15 3.46 10.66
N GLN A 69 -12.59 4.70 10.88
CA GLN A 69 -12.67 5.29 12.22
C GLN A 69 -13.62 4.51 13.13
N ILE A 70 -14.77 4.07 12.61
CA ILE A 70 -15.71 3.21 13.36
C ILE A 70 -15.03 1.88 13.71
N MET A 71 -14.24 1.30 12.81
CA MET A 71 -13.51 0.05 13.10
C MET A 71 -12.44 0.26 14.17
N ASP A 72 -11.73 1.39 14.17
CA ASP A 72 -10.78 1.75 15.21
C ASP A 72 -11.44 1.80 16.61
N GLU A 73 -12.72 2.19 16.69
CA GLU A 73 -13.48 2.21 17.96
C GLU A 73 -14.19 0.87 18.29
N CYS A 74 -14.79 0.19 17.32
CA CYS A 74 -15.62 -1.03 17.53
C CYS A 74 -14.77 -2.29 17.72
N ILE A 75 -13.66 -2.39 16.99
CA ILE A 75 -12.89 -3.63 16.82
C ILE A 75 -11.36 -3.40 16.82
N PRO A 76 -10.80 -2.64 17.79
CA PRO A 76 -9.38 -2.27 17.77
C PRO A 76 -8.42 -3.47 17.74
N GLU A 77 -8.72 -4.52 18.50
CA GLU A 77 -7.87 -5.72 18.63
C GLU A 77 -8.17 -6.80 17.58
N ASP A 78 -9.26 -6.66 16.81
CA ASP A 78 -9.71 -7.66 15.84
C ASP A 78 -9.45 -7.24 14.39
N ARG A 79 -8.62 -6.21 14.17
CA ARG A 79 -8.27 -5.75 12.82
C ARG A 79 -7.45 -6.80 12.08
N ALA A 80 -7.76 -7.00 10.81
CA ALA A 80 -7.01 -7.86 9.93
C ALA A 80 -5.56 -7.37 9.80
N ASN A 81 -4.62 -8.31 9.94
CA ASN A 81 -3.19 -8.05 9.83
C ASN A 81 -2.86 -7.54 8.41
N ARG A 82 -2.12 -6.43 8.36
CA ARG A 82 -1.67 -5.77 7.12
C ARG A 82 -0.14 -5.66 7.04
N ASP A 83 0.59 -6.55 7.72
CA ASP A 83 2.06 -6.61 7.67
C ASP A 83 2.56 -6.81 6.24
N PHE A 84 1.73 -7.36 5.35
CA PHE A 84 2.05 -7.47 3.93
C PHE A 84 2.30 -6.11 3.26
N CYS A 85 1.80 -4.99 3.78
CA CYS A 85 1.97 -3.66 3.19
C CYS A 85 3.44 -3.22 3.12
N VAL A 86 4.32 -3.78 3.96
CA VAL A 86 5.77 -3.53 3.90
C VAL A 86 6.41 -4.09 2.61
N LYS A 87 5.72 -5.00 1.91
CA LYS A 87 6.16 -5.57 0.65
C LYS A 87 5.76 -4.72 -0.56
N PHE A 88 4.85 -3.76 -0.36
CA PHE A 88 4.39 -2.89 -1.43
C PHE A 88 5.42 -1.79 -1.71
N PRO A 89 5.60 -1.40 -2.98
CA PRO A 89 6.38 -0.21 -3.32
C PRO A 89 5.84 1.03 -2.60
N GLU A 90 6.72 1.97 -2.26
CA GLU A 90 6.33 3.20 -1.55
C GLU A 90 5.32 4.03 -2.37
N GLU A 91 5.39 3.97 -3.70
CA GLU A 91 4.50 4.65 -4.63
C GLU A 91 3.06 4.09 -4.62
N VAL A 92 2.83 2.92 -4.00
CA VAL A 92 1.47 2.38 -3.84
C VAL A 92 0.85 2.83 -2.51
N ARG A 93 1.68 3.23 -1.53
CA ARG A 93 1.26 3.62 -0.19
C ARG A 93 0.73 5.05 -0.11
N HIS A 94 -0.19 5.41 -1.02
CA HIS A 94 -0.85 6.71 -1.07
C HIS A 94 -2.18 6.71 -0.29
N ASP A 95 -2.59 7.88 0.20
CA ASP A 95 -3.79 8.08 1.03
C ASP A 95 -5.11 7.65 0.37
N ASN A 96 -5.16 7.53 -0.97
CA ASN A 96 -6.38 7.20 -1.72
C ASN A 96 -6.46 5.74 -2.18
N LEU A 97 -5.58 4.85 -1.70
CA LEU A 97 -5.57 3.45 -2.13
C LEU A 97 -6.90 2.74 -1.81
N ALA A 98 -7.50 3.01 -0.65
CA ALA A 98 -8.71 2.32 -0.21
C ALA A 98 -9.91 2.53 -1.16
N GLY A 99 -10.16 3.77 -1.61
CA GLY A 99 -11.20 4.04 -2.60
C GLY A 99 -10.92 3.44 -3.97
N GLN A 100 -9.65 3.40 -4.38
CA GLN A 100 -9.24 2.73 -5.62
C GLN A 100 -9.50 1.21 -5.55
N LEU A 101 -9.25 0.59 -4.39
CA LEU A 101 -9.53 -0.82 -4.17
C LEU A 101 -11.03 -1.10 -4.19
N TRP A 102 -11.86 -0.25 -3.56
CA TRP A 102 -13.32 -0.38 -3.67
C TRP A 102 -13.75 -0.33 -5.14
N PHE A 103 -13.34 0.70 -5.89
CA PHE A 103 -13.66 0.80 -7.32
C PHE A 103 -13.17 -0.42 -8.12
N GLY A 104 -11.95 -0.89 -7.84
CA GLY A 104 -11.37 -2.08 -8.45
C GLY A 104 -12.21 -3.34 -8.19
N ALA A 105 -12.67 -3.52 -6.94
CA ALA A 105 -13.53 -4.63 -6.55
C ALA A 105 -14.88 -4.58 -7.28
N GLU A 106 -15.52 -3.41 -7.37
CA GLU A 106 -16.77 -3.24 -8.13
C GLU A 106 -16.60 -3.58 -9.61
N CYS A 107 -15.50 -3.10 -10.23
CA CYS A 107 -15.19 -3.39 -11.63
C CYS A 107 -14.99 -4.89 -11.85
N LEU A 108 -14.21 -5.57 -11.00
CA LEU A 108 -13.96 -7.00 -11.09
C LEU A 108 -15.24 -7.81 -10.85
N ALA A 109 -16.03 -7.44 -9.83
CA ALA A 109 -17.31 -8.08 -9.52
C ALA A 109 -18.31 -7.98 -10.70
N ALA A 110 -18.29 -6.85 -11.42
CA ALA A 110 -19.06 -6.62 -12.65
C ALA A 110 -18.51 -7.36 -13.89
N GLY A 111 -17.40 -8.09 -13.77
CA GLY A 111 -16.83 -8.89 -14.85
C GLY A 111 -15.75 -8.19 -15.67
N SER A 112 -15.29 -7.01 -15.26
CA SER A 112 -14.11 -6.38 -15.86
C SER A 112 -12.86 -7.23 -15.65
N ILE A 113 -11.80 -6.89 -16.39
CA ILE A 113 -10.51 -7.58 -16.37
C ILE A 113 -9.42 -6.52 -16.30
N ILE A 114 -8.44 -6.73 -15.42
CA ILE A 114 -7.21 -5.95 -15.37
C ILE A 114 -6.39 -6.24 -16.63
N MET A 115 -5.86 -5.19 -17.26
CA MET A 115 -5.13 -5.32 -18.52
C MET A 115 -3.90 -6.23 -18.35
N ASN A 116 -3.76 -7.23 -19.24
CA ASN A 116 -2.66 -8.21 -19.24
C ASN A 116 -2.59 -9.07 -17.96
N ARG A 117 -3.70 -9.19 -17.21
CA ARG A 117 -3.82 -9.93 -15.95
C ARG A 117 -5.13 -10.72 -15.90
N GLU A 118 -5.45 -11.41 -16.99
CA GLU A 118 -6.73 -12.11 -17.16
C GLU A 118 -6.93 -13.23 -16.14
N VAL A 119 -5.89 -14.02 -15.89
CA VAL A 119 -5.93 -15.17 -14.98
C VAL A 119 -6.15 -14.69 -13.54
N GLU A 120 -5.36 -13.70 -13.11
CA GLU A 120 -5.45 -13.08 -11.79
C GLU A 120 -6.82 -12.41 -11.60
N SER A 121 -7.32 -11.70 -12.63
CA SER A 121 -8.66 -11.08 -12.59
C SER A 121 -9.77 -12.11 -12.39
N VAL A 122 -9.69 -13.24 -13.09
CA VAL A 122 -10.69 -14.32 -12.96
C VAL A 122 -10.60 -14.96 -11.56
N ALA A 123 -9.39 -15.17 -11.05
CA ALA A 123 -9.16 -15.73 -9.73
C ALA A 123 -9.68 -14.80 -8.60
N MET A 124 -9.51 -13.48 -8.74
CA MET A 124 -9.94 -12.49 -7.74
C MET A 124 -11.44 -12.18 -7.75
N ARG A 125 -12.18 -12.56 -8.79
CA ARG A 125 -13.62 -12.22 -8.92
C ARG A 125 -14.51 -12.67 -7.77
N PRO A 126 -14.40 -13.90 -7.23
CA PRO A 126 -15.19 -14.32 -6.08
C PRO A 126 -14.95 -13.39 -4.88
N LEU A 127 -13.69 -13.14 -4.56
CA LEU A 127 -13.28 -12.24 -3.48
C LEU A 127 -13.82 -10.81 -3.68
N ALA A 128 -13.75 -10.27 -4.90
CA ALA A 128 -14.30 -8.96 -5.23
C ALA A 128 -15.84 -8.90 -5.01
N LYS A 129 -16.57 -9.96 -5.36
CA LYS A 129 -18.03 -10.05 -5.14
C LYS A 129 -18.38 -10.16 -3.67
N ASP A 130 -17.61 -10.91 -2.90
CA ASP A 130 -17.83 -11.05 -1.46
C ASP A 130 -17.49 -9.75 -0.73
N LEU A 131 -16.39 -9.08 -1.11
CA LEU A 131 -16.01 -7.77 -0.57
C LEU A 131 -17.09 -6.71 -0.81
N THR A 132 -17.54 -6.57 -2.06
CA THR A 132 -18.58 -5.58 -2.42
C THR A 132 -19.91 -5.85 -1.71
N ARG A 133 -20.28 -7.12 -1.53
CA ARG A 133 -21.45 -7.50 -0.72
C ARG A 133 -21.26 -7.18 0.76
N SER A 134 -20.10 -7.50 1.32
CA SER A 134 -19.79 -7.24 2.73
C SER A 134 -19.78 -5.74 3.05
N LEU A 135 -19.25 -4.91 2.14
CA LEU A 135 -19.30 -3.46 2.30
C LEU A 135 -20.74 -2.93 2.28
N GLU A 136 -21.58 -3.45 1.39
CA GLU A 136 -22.99 -3.09 1.36
C GLU A 136 -23.72 -3.53 2.64
N GLU A 137 -23.39 -4.69 3.20
CA GLU A 137 -23.90 -5.12 4.51
C GLU A 137 -23.48 -4.17 5.63
N VAL A 138 -22.19 -3.82 5.72
CA VAL A 138 -21.68 -2.84 6.68
C VAL A 138 -22.46 -1.53 6.55
N ARG A 139 -22.61 -0.99 5.33
CA ARG A 139 -23.35 0.25 5.10
C ARG A 139 -24.79 0.15 5.61
N ASN A 140 -25.45 -0.99 5.40
CA ASN A 140 -26.82 -1.21 5.83
C ASN A 140 -26.97 -1.33 7.35
N VAL A 141 -26.09 -2.09 8.01
CA VAL A 141 -26.12 -2.26 9.46
C VAL A 141 -25.74 -0.97 10.17
N THR A 142 -24.70 -0.26 9.72
CA THR A 142 -24.27 1.02 10.30
C THR A 142 -25.34 2.09 10.16
N ARG A 143 -26.04 2.15 9.01
CA ARG A 143 -27.16 3.09 8.81
C ARG A 143 -28.36 2.78 9.71
N ASP A 144 -28.70 1.50 9.89
CA ASP A 144 -29.78 1.09 10.79
C ASP A 144 -29.42 1.35 12.25
N GLN A 145 -28.14 1.16 12.63
CA GLN A 145 -27.62 1.51 13.96
C GLN A 145 -27.72 3.02 14.21
N ALA A 146 -27.30 3.84 13.24
CA ALA A 146 -27.36 5.30 13.35
C ALA A 146 -28.79 5.86 13.56
N LEU A 147 -29.81 5.14 13.08
CA LEU A 147 -31.22 5.48 13.29
C LEU A 147 -31.81 4.95 14.60
N ARG A 148 -31.09 4.07 15.31
CA ARG A 148 -31.55 3.43 16.55
C ARG A 148 -30.87 4.03 17.77
N ASP A 149 -29.55 4.02 17.77
CA ASP A 149 -28.72 4.53 18.86
C ASP A 149 -27.34 4.91 18.33
N LEU A 150 -26.98 6.18 18.50
CA LEU A 150 -25.71 6.74 18.06
C LEU A 150 -24.57 6.51 19.07
N ASN A 151 -24.88 6.12 20.32
CA ASN A 151 -23.89 5.96 21.39
C ASN A 151 -23.37 4.53 21.53
N MET A 152 -23.89 3.59 20.73
CA MET A 152 -23.56 2.18 20.86
C MET A 152 -23.31 1.53 19.51
N TYR A 153 -22.33 0.63 19.52
CA TYR A 153 -22.05 -0.29 18.44
C TYR A 153 -22.62 -1.66 18.79
N SER A 154 -23.50 -2.20 17.93
CA SER A 154 -24.09 -3.52 18.16
C SER A 154 -23.14 -4.65 17.78
N ASP A 155 -23.27 -5.82 18.42
CA ASP A 155 -22.46 -7.01 18.09
C ASP A 155 -22.55 -7.39 16.61
N ARG A 156 -23.75 -7.26 16.03
CA ARG A 156 -23.98 -7.48 14.60
C ARG A 156 -23.14 -6.53 13.74
N MET A 157 -23.03 -5.27 14.14
CA MET A 157 -22.21 -4.28 13.42
C MET A 157 -20.73 -4.62 13.53
N CYS A 158 -20.22 -4.90 14.73
CA CYS A 158 -18.80 -5.28 14.88
C CYS A 158 -18.50 -6.60 14.12
N GLN A 159 -19.42 -7.57 14.06
CA GLN A 159 -19.25 -8.78 13.24
C GLN A 159 -19.17 -8.48 11.74
N ALA A 160 -20.07 -7.64 11.22
CA ALA A 160 -20.04 -7.22 9.81
C ALA A 160 -18.76 -6.47 9.46
N LEU A 161 -18.29 -5.60 10.37
CA LEU A 161 -17.04 -4.86 10.22
C LEU A 161 -15.81 -5.77 10.20
N ARG A 162 -15.70 -6.75 11.11
CA ARG A 162 -14.60 -7.74 11.10
C ARG A 162 -14.55 -8.52 9.79
N HIS A 163 -15.71 -8.98 9.32
CA HIS A 163 -15.79 -9.73 8.07
C HIS A 163 -15.36 -8.86 6.87
N PHE A 164 -15.83 -7.63 6.81
CA PHE A 164 -15.42 -6.66 5.80
C PHE A 164 -13.91 -6.38 5.87
N ASP A 165 -13.36 -6.12 7.05
CA ASP A 165 -11.94 -5.78 7.23
C ASP A 165 -11.02 -6.92 6.76
N SER A 166 -11.39 -8.18 7.07
CA SER A 166 -10.69 -9.37 6.59
C SER A 166 -10.72 -9.50 5.07
N LEU A 167 -11.90 -9.36 4.45
CA LEU A 167 -12.04 -9.43 2.99
C LEU A 167 -11.30 -8.28 2.31
N PHE A 168 -11.32 -7.09 2.91
CA PHE A 168 -10.65 -5.91 2.35
C PHE A 168 -9.13 -6.09 2.37
N ALA A 169 -8.56 -6.58 3.46
CA ALA A 169 -7.13 -6.88 3.57
C ALA A 169 -6.68 -7.98 2.59
N GLU A 170 -7.47 -9.05 2.44
CA GLU A 170 -7.18 -10.11 1.47
C GLU A 170 -7.23 -9.59 0.03
N PHE A 171 -8.24 -8.77 -0.29
CA PHE A 171 -8.40 -8.17 -1.60
C PHE A 171 -7.28 -7.17 -1.90
N GLU A 172 -6.91 -6.33 -0.93
CA GLU A 172 -5.80 -5.38 -1.02
C GLU A 172 -4.50 -6.11 -1.40
N LEU A 173 -4.14 -7.16 -0.67
CA LEU A 173 -2.97 -7.97 -0.95
C LEU A 173 -3.01 -8.57 -2.37
N SER A 174 -4.11 -9.23 -2.72
CA SER A 174 -4.24 -9.90 -4.02
C SER A 174 -4.22 -8.90 -5.18
N TYR A 175 -4.91 -7.76 -5.03
CA TYR A 175 -5.03 -6.75 -6.08
C TYR A 175 -3.71 -6.03 -6.32
N VAL A 176 -3.04 -5.57 -5.25
CA VAL A 176 -1.75 -4.90 -5.37
C VAL A 176 -0.69 -5.86 -5.92
N SER A 177 -0.66 -7.12 -5.48
CA SER A 177 0.27 -8.14 -6.00
C SER A 177 0.07 -8.48 -7.48
N ALA A 178 -1.13 -8.31 -8.01
CA ALA A 178 -1.39 -8.46 -9.45
C ALA A 178 -0.94 -7.23 -10.26
N MET A 179 -0.92 -6.04 -9.65
CA MET A 179 -0.64 -4.78 -10.33
C MET A 179 0.84 -4.40 -10.32
N VAL A 180 1.52 -4.64 -9.21
CA VAL A 180 2.93 -4.32 -9.02
C VAL A 180 3.71 -5.56 -8.61
N PRO A 181 4.98 -5.69 -9.00
CA PRO A 181 5.83 -6.75 -8.48
C PRO A 181 5.98 -6.56 -6.97
N VAL A 182 5.42 -7.49 -6.20
CA VAL A 182 5.56 -7.54 -4.73
C VAL A 182 6.67 -8.51 -4.40
N LYS A 183 7.56 -8.12 -3.49
CA LYS A 183 8.65 -8.98 -3.02
C LYS A 183 8.06 -10.25 -2.40
N SER A 184 8.55 -11.40 -2.82
CA SER A 184 8.27 -12.68 -2.17
C SER A 184 8.73 -12.64 -0.70
N PRO A 185 8.15 -13.49 0.18
CA PRO A 185 8.61 -13.58 1.57
C PRO A 185 10.13 -13.81 1.69
N ARG A 186 10.69 -14.58 0.75
CA ARG A 186 12.13 -14.85 0.69
C ARG A 186 12.94 -13.61 0.31
N GLU A 187 12.54 -12.87 -0.73
CA GLU A 187 13.21 -11.62 -1.11
C GLU A 187 13.16 -10.58 0.01
N TYR A 188 12.04 -10.50 0.73
CA TYR A 188 11.92 -9.64 1.89
C TYR A 188 12.85 -10.07 3.03
N TYR A 189 12.90 -11.38 3.35
CA TYR A 189 13.80 -11.90 4.37
C TYR A 189 15.27 -11.62 4.05
N VAL A 190 15.69 -11.88 2.81
CA VAL A 190 17.05 -11.59 2.34
C VAL A 190 17.37 -10.09 2.45
N GLN A 191 16.41 -9.21 2.13
CA GLN A 191 16.60 -7.77 2.32
C GLN A 191 16.76 -7.40 3.80
N GLN A 192 16.00 -8.01 4.72
CA GLN A 192 16.16 -7.79 6.15
C GLN A 192 17.54 -8.23 6.65
N GLU A 193 18.06 -9.36 6.17
CA GLU A 193 19.45 -9.76 6.50
C GLU A 193 20.47 -8.70 6.05
N VAL A 194 20.27 -8.05 4.89
CA VAL A 194 21.12 -6.93 4.44
C VAL A 194 21.00 -5.73 5.39
N ILE A 195 19.78 -5.39 5.83
CA ILE A 195 19.58 -4.29 6.78
C ILE A 195 20.31 -4.59 8.10
N VAL A 196 20.18 -5.82 8.63
CA VAL A 196 20.88 -6.24 9.84
C VAL A 196 22.39 -6.12 9.68
N LEU A 197 22.95 -6.58 8.55
CA LEU A 197 24.39 -6.42 8.28
C LEU A 197 24.83 -4.95 8.33
N PHE A 198 24.04 -4.03 7.75
CA PHE A 198 24.35 -2.60 7.79
C PHE A 198 24.27 -2.05 9.21
N CYS A 199 23.24 -2.41 9.98
CA CYS A 199 23.10 -2.00 11.38
C CYS A 199 24.26 -2.51 12.25
N GLU A 200 24.61 -3.79 12.15
CA GLU A 200 25.72 -4.40 12.88
C GLU A 200 27.08 -3.80 12.47
N THR A 201 27.22 -3.42 11.20
CA THR A 201 28.40 -2.71 10.70
C THR A 201 28.52 -1.33 11.33
N VAL A 202 27.43 -0.55 11.38
CA VAL A 202 27.40 0.77 12.02
C VAL A 202 27.73 0.65 13.51
N GLU A 203 27.11 -0.31 14.21
CA GLU A 203 27.37 -0.53 15.63
C GLU A 203 28.85 -0.88 15.89
N ARG A 204 29.45 -1.75 15.06
CA ARG A 204 30.87 -2.09 15.15
C ARG A 204 31.75 -0.87 14.85
N ALA A 205 31.43 -0.11 13.81
CA ALA A 205 32.19 1.06 13.41
C ALA A 205 32.19 2.16 14.49
N LEU A 206 31.06 2.37 15.17
CA LEU A 206 30.97 3.26 16.34
C LEU A 206 31.83 2.76 17.50
N LYS A 207 31.77 1.45 17.83
CA LYS A 207 32.58 0.85 18.90
C LYS A 207 34.09 0.96 18.65
N LEU A 208 34.50 0.86 17.40
CA LEU A 208 35.91 0.96 16.99
C LEU A 208 36.36 2.40 16.70
N GLY A 209 35.45 3.37 16.78
CA GLY A 209 35.73 4.79 16.54
C GLY A 209 36.00 5.12 15.07
N TYR A 210 35.51 4.31 14.13
CA TYR A 210 35.57 4.62 12.70
C TYR A 210 34.51 5.65 12.30
N LEU A 211 33.37 5.62 12.98
CA LEU A 211 32.29 6.58 12.88
C LEU A 211 32.05 7.20 14.25
N THR A 212 31.49 8.41 14.29
CA THR A 212 31.02 9.06 15.52
C THR A 212 29.49 9.15 15.53
N GLN A 213 28.91 9.34 16.72
CA GLN A 213 27.47 9.54 16.85
C GLN A 213 27.01 10.82 16.15
N ASP A 214 27.81 11.89 16.22
CA ASP A 214 27.51 13.18 15.57
C ASP A 214 27.33 13.03 14.06
N MET A 215 28.18 12.23 13.39
CA MET A 215 28.05 11.97 11.94
C MET A 215 26.70 11.33 11.59
N MET A 216 26.21 10.43 12.45
CA MET A 216 24.93 9.74 12.27
C MET A 216 23.75 10.68 12.49
N ASP A 217 23.82 11.47 13.57
CA ASP A 217 22.76 12.40 13.97
C ASP A 217 22.63 13.56 12.96
N ASP A 218 23.76 14.00 12.38
CA ASP A 218 23.81 15.05 11.35
C ASP A 218 23.56 14.52 9.92
N TYR A 219 23.33 13.22 9.76
CA TYR A 219 23.11 12.56 8.45
C TYR A 219 24.21 12.88 7.43
N GLU A 220 25.48 12.78 7.83
CA GLU A 220 26.60 13.14 6.95
C GLU A 220 26.56 12.40 5.60
N PRO A 221 26.63 13.11 4.45
CA PRO A 221 26.53 12.49 3.13
C PRO A 221 27.58 11.41 2.86
N ALA A 222 28.78 11.52 3.45
CA ALA A 222 29.87 10.56 3.31
C ALA A 222 29.47 9.16 3.81
N LEU A 223 28.55 9.06 4.77
CA LEU A 223 28.05 7.79 5.31
C LEU A 223 27.39 6.91 4.24
N MET A 224 26.84 7.52 3.18
CA MET A 224 26.27 6.80 2.05
C MET A 224 27.31 5.96 1.28
N PHE A 225 28.60 6.27 1.41
CA PHE A 225 29.70 5.51 0.82
C PHE A 225 30.43 4.66 1.86
N THR A 226 30.69 5.23 3.03
CA THR A 226 31.46 4.58 4.10
C THR A 226 30.75 3.34 4.64
N ILE A 227 29.45 3.43 4.96
CA ILE A 227 28.71 2.30 5.53
C ILE A 227 28.66 1.11 4.57
N PRO A 228 28.29 1.26 3.28
CA PRO A 228 28.35 0.14 2.35
C PRO A 228 29.73 -0.50 2.21
N ARG A 229 30.80 0.31 2.17
CA ARG A 229 32.19 -0.20 2.06
C ARG A 229 32.56 -1.06 3.26
N LEU A 230 32.31 -0.56 4.47
CA LEU A 230 32.55 -1.30 5.71
C LEU A 230 31.66 -2.56 5.77
N ALA A 231 30.42 -2.48 5.31
CA ALA A 231 29.48 -3.60 5.34
C ALA A 231 29.93 -4.75 4.45
N ILE A 232 30.55 -4.47 3.30
CA ILE A 232 31.16 -5.52 2.46
C ILE A 232 32.31 -6.21 3.21
N VAL A 233 33.21 -5.46 3.86
CA VAL A 233 34.33 -6.04 4.62
C VAL A 233 33.80 -6.87 5.80
N CYS A 234 32.89 -6.31 6.59
CA CYS A 234 32.25 -6.99 7.71
C CYS A 234 31.51 -8.25 7.25
N GLY A 235 30.72 -8.18 6.18
CA GLY A 235 29.95 -9.32 5.66
C GLY A 235 30.81 -10.45 5.09
N LEU A 236 32.05 -10.15 4.64
CA LEU A 236 32.96 -11.18 4.09
C LEU A 236 33.86 -11.82 5.15
N VAL A 237 34.20 -11.10 6.23
CA VAL A 237 35.22 -11.53 7.21
C VAL A 237 34.64 -11.73 8.61
N VAL A 238 33.77 -10.82 9.07
CA VAL A 238 33.24 -10.81 10.45
C VAL A 238 31.93 -11.61 10.54
N TYR A 239 31.01 -11.34 9.62
CA TYR A 239 29.67 -11.93 9.55
C TYR A 239 29.55 -12.83 8.31
N SER A 240 30.48 -13.78 8.16
CA SER A 240 30.57 -14.67 6.99
C SER A 240 29.34 -15.55 6.77
N GLU A 241 28.54 -15.78 7.82
CA GLU A 241 27.26 -16.50 7.74
C GLU A 241 26.06 -15.62 7.38
N GLY A 242 26.27 -14.31 7.19
CA GLY A 242 25.23 -13.33 6.88
C GLY A 242 24.78 -13.28 5.41
N PRO A 243 24.20 -12.16 4.95
CA PRO A 243 23.59 -12.04 3.61
C PRO A 243 24.59 -12.08 2.44
N ILE A 244 25.89 -11.94 2.72
CA ILE A 244 26.98 -11.99 1.73
C ILE A 244 27.72 -13.34 1.79
N ASN A 245 27.15 -14.35 2.45
CA ASN A 245 27.75 -15.68 2.53
C ASN A 245 27.99 -16.27 1.12
N LEU A 246 29.26 -16.41 0.75
CA LEU A 246 29.69 -16.89 -0.56
C LEU A 246 29.62 -18.42 -0.71
N ASP A 247 29.44 -19.15 0.38
CA ASP A 247 29.37 -20.61 0.39
C ASP A 247 27.93 -21.10 0.14
N ARG A 248 26.94 -20.23 0.33
CA ARG A 248 25.54 -20.45 -0.07
C ARG A 248 25.39 -20.42 -1.59
N LYS A 249 24.27 -20.99 -2.07
CA LYS A 249 23.96 -20.97 -3.50
C LYS A 249 23.67 -19.53 -3.94
N PRO A 250 24.00 -19.15 -5.19
CA PRO A 250 23.74 -17.79 -5.66
C PRO A 250 22.25 -17.44 -5.64
N GLU A 251 21.35 -18.41 -5.70
CA GLU A 251 19.90 -18.22 -5.55
C GLU A 251 19.44 -17.77 -4.16
N ASP A 252 20.25 -17.99 -3.14
CA ASP A 252 19.97 -17.61 -1.75
C ASP A 252 20.49 -16.21 -1.41
N MET A 253 21.23 -15.57 -2.33
CA MET A 253 21.88 -14.28 -2.12
C MET A 253 20.99 -13.12 -2.57
N SER A 254 21.13 -11.97 -1.91
CA SER A 254 20.49 -10.72 -2.34
C SER A 254 20.88 -10.36 -3.78
N GLU A 255 19.90 -9.94 -4.57
CA GLU A 255 20.10 -9.41 -5.94
C GLU A 255 21.07 -8.22 -5.97
N LEU A 256 21.27 -7.53 -4.85
CA LEU A 256 22.28 -6.46 -4.71
C LEU A 256 23.72 -6.99 -4.87
N PHE A 257 24.01 -8.18 -4.34
CA PHE A 257 25.36 -8.75 -4.29
C PHE A 257 25.59 -9.83 -5.33
N ARG A 258 24.52 -10.51 -5.76
CA ARG A 258 24.56 -11.65 -6.69
C ARG A 258 25.33 -11.38 -7.99
N PRO A 259 25.19 -10.22 -8.67
CA PRO A 259 25.97 -9.91 -9.88
C PRO A 259 27.49 -9.81 -9.62
N PHE A 260 27.88 -9.48 -8.39
CA PHE A 260 29.27 -9.22 -8.00
C PHE A 260 29.91 -10.40 -7.26
N ARG A 261 29.27 -11.58 -7.20
CA ARG A 261 29.75 -12.73 -6.41
C ARG A 261 31.21 -13.11 -6.70
N THR A 262 31.63 -13.09 -7.97
CA THR A 262 33.02 -13.38 -8.36
C THR A 262 34.01 -12.33 -7.83
N LEU A 263 33.61 -11.06 -7.83
CA LEU A 263 34.41 -9.96 -7.28
C LEU A 263 34.49 -10.07 -5.75
N LEU A 264 33.36 -10.31 -5.09
CA LEU A 264 33.29 -10.51 -3.65
C LEU A 264 34.16 -11.68 -3.19
N LYS A 265 34.23 -12.76 -3.97
CA LYS A 265 35.15 -13.87 -3.69
C LYS A 265 36.62 -13.42 -3.74
N LYS A 266 37.01 -12.68 -4.77
CA LYS A 266 38.38 -12.13 -4.86
C LYS A 266 38.69 -11.20 -3.69
N ILE A 267 37.75 -10.33 -3.31
CA ILE A 267 37.90 -9.43 -2.16
C ILE A 267 38.09 -10.25 -0.88
N ARG A 268 37.23 -11.25 -0.62
CA ARG A 268 37.36 -12.14 0.55
C ARG A 268 38.73 -12.82 0.59
N ASP A 269 39.15 -13.39 -0.53
CA ASP A 269 40.41 -14.13 -0.61
C ASP A 269 41.61 -13.20 -0.32
N LEU A 270 41.55 -11.91 -0.69
CA LEU A 270 42.54 -10.89 -0.32
C LEU A 270 42.44 -10.50 1.15
N LEU A 271 41.24 -10.21 1.67
CA LEU A 271 41.02 -9.83 3.07
C LEU A 271 41.51 -10.90 4.04
N GLN A 272 41.36 -12.18 3.70
CA GLN A 272 41.82 -13.32 4.52
C GLN A 272 43.35 -13.43 4.63
N THR A 273 44.11 -12.73 3.78
CA THR A 273 45.58 -12.67 3.89
C THR A 273 46.08 -11.59 4.84
N LEU A 274 45.20 -10.66 5.23
CA LEU A 274 45.54 -9.55 6.12
C LEU A 274 45.57 -10.01 7.57
N THR A 275 46.50 -9.46 8.33
CA THR A 275 46.47 -9.49 9.79
C THR A 275 45.35 -8.59 10.33
N GLU A 276 44.98 -8.77 11.59
CA GLU A 276 43.98 -7.93 12.25
C GLU A 276 44.34 -6.44 12.22
N GLU A 277 45.63 -6.09 12.39
CA GLU A 277 46.09 -4.69 12.35
C GLU A 277 46.01 -4.09 10.94
N GLU A 278 46.35 -4.87 9.92
CA GLU A 278 46.23 -4.47 8.51
C GLU A 278 44.76 -4.32 8.10
N LEU A 279 43.89 -5.22 8.59
CA LEU A 279 42.45 -5.14 8.34
C LEU A 279 41.87 -3.87 8.97
N GLN A 280 42.20 -3.55 10.22
CA GLN A 280 41.75 -2.30 10.86
C GLN A 280 42.28 -1.05 10.14
N THR A 281 43.49 -1.12 9.59
CA THR A 281 44.07 -0.02 8.79
C THR A 281 43.29 0.18 7.49
N LEU A 282 42.93 -0.91 6.81
CA LEU A 282 42.06 -0.88 5.63
C LEU A 282 40.69 -0.32 5.96
N GLU A 283 40.04 -0.80 7.02
CA GLU A 283 38.72 -0.32 7.45
C GLU A 283 38.71 1.19 7.71
N ARG A 284 39.73 1.72 8.40
CA ARG A 284 39.89 3.17 8.59
C ARG A 284 40.06 3.91 7.26
N SER A 285 40.88 3.38 6.35
CA SER A 285 41.08 3.98 5.03
C SER A 285 39.80 4.01 4.18
N LEU A 286 38.89 3.04 4.34
CA LEU A 286 37.62 3.00 3.62
C LEU A 286 36.63 4.08 4.08
N CYS A 287 36.82 4.61 5.29
CA CYS A 287 36.01 5.69 5.88
C CYS A 287 36.41 7.08 5.39
N VAL A 288 37.59 7.22 4.79
CA VAL A 288 38.04 8.49 4.22
C VAL A 288 37.37 8.67 2.86
N SER A 289 36.59 9.74 2.72
CA SER A 289 36.01 10.17 1.44
C SER A 289 37.14 10.38 0.43
N GLN A 290 37.02 9.82 -0.77
CA GLN A 290 37.89 10.19 -1.89
C GLN A 290 37.42 11.55 -2.42
N ASP A 291 37.69 12.62 -1.67
CA ASP A 291 37.37 14.00 -2.04
C ASP A 291 38.67 14.79 -2.32
N GLU A 292 39.55 14.27 -3.18
CA GLU A 292 40.67 15.05 -3.76
C GLU A 292 41.01 14.60 -5.21
N GLU A 293 40.01 14.39 -6.06
CA GLU A 293 40.22 14.58 -7.51
C GLU A 293 39.60 15.93 -7.91
N GLU A 294 40.47 16.89 -8.21
CA GLU A 294 40.14 18.26 -8.65
C GLU A 294 39.08 18.25 -9.77
N VAL A 295 37.91 18.79 -9.47
CA VAL A 295 36.86 19.05 -10.47
C VAL A 295 37.33 20.19 -11.39
N PRO A 296 37.51 19.98 -12.72
CA PRO A 296 37.77 21.07 -13.66
C PRO A 296 36.52 21.98 -13.75
N PRO A 297 36.68 23.26 -14.12
CA PRO A 297 35.65 24.27 -13.91
C PRO A 297 34.35 23.99 -14.70
N VAL A 298 33.26 24.24 -13.98
CA VAL A 298 31.84 24.17 -14.36
C VAL A 298 31.56 24.80 -15.73
N ILE A 299 30.95 24.02 -16.63
CA ILE A 299 30.24 24.53 -17.82
C ILE A 299 28.73 24.61 -17.47
N PRO A 300 27.98 25.64 -17.91
CA PRO A 300 26.62 25.88 -17.42
C PRO A 300 25.63 24.76 -17.75
N SER A 301 24.81 24.44 -16.76
CA SER A 301 23.77 23.41 -16.70
C SER A 301 22.72 23.49 -17.83
N ALA A 302 22.43 22.34 -18.45
CA ALA A 302 21.17 22.10 -19.15
C ALA A 302 20.03 21.88 -18.12
N PRO A 303 18.78 22.27 -18.43
CA PRO A 303 17.67 22.16 -17.49
C PRO A 303 17.33 20.69 -17.17
N PRO A 304 16.79 20.41 -15.97
CA PRO A 304 16.47 19.05 -15.54
C PRO A 304 15.39 18.43 -16.42
N LEU A 305 15.68 17.25 -16.96
CA LEU A 305 14.69 16.36 -17.55
C LEU A 305 13.75 15.89 -16.44
N SER A 306 12.47 16.21 -16.58
CA SER A 306 11.38 15.74 -15.72
C SER A 306 11.37 14.21 -15.66
N PRO A 307 11.10 13.58 -14.50
CA PRO A 307 10.90 12.14 -14.43
C PRO A 307 9.70 11.74 -15.30
N PRO A 308 9.75 10.58 -15.97
CA PRO A 308 8.62 10.10 -16.74
C PRO A 308 7.43 9.91 -15.81
N SER A 309 6.33 10.58 -16.12
CA SER A 309 5.03 10.34 -15.49
C SER A 309 4.57 8.94 -15.87
N GLN A 310 4.94 7.95 -15.05
CA GLN A 310 4.34 6.62 -15.12
C GLN A 310 2.94 6.73 -14.50
N SER A 311 2.01 7.20 -15.32
CA SER A 311 0.60 6.95 -15.11
C SER A 311 0.38 5.45 -15.10
N PHE A 312 -0.28 4.94 -14.06
CA PHE A 312 -0.80 3.58 -14.03
C PHE A 312 -1.55 3.30 -15.34
N PRO A 313 -1.37 2.13 -15.95
CA PRO A 313 -2.10 1.78 -17.16
C PRO A 313 -3.60 1.87 -16.86
N HIS A 314 -4.25 2.82 -17.54
CA HIS A 314 -5.70 2.92 -17.66
C HIS A 314 -6.30 1.53 -17.82
N ILE A 315 -7.23 1.15 -16.95
CA ILE A 315 -8.18 0.07 -17.24
C ILE A 315 -8.71 0.35 -18.65
N ARG A 316 -8.34 -0.51 -19.62
CA ARG A 316 -8.75 -0.35 -21.01
C ARG A 316 -10.26 -0.30 -21.02
N SER A 317 -10.77 0.79 -21.57
CA SER A 317 -12.17 1.07 -21.90
C SER A 317 -13.15 0.09 -21.27
N VAL A 318 -13.85 0.58 -20.25
CA VAL A 318 -15.22 0.15 -19.98
C VAL A 318 -15.86 -0.11 -21.34
N ARG A 319 -16.13 -1.37 -21.68
CA ARG A 319 -17.06 -1.69 -22.76
C ARG A 319 -18.34 -1.01 -22.31
N ARG A 320 -18.55 0.20 -22.85
CA ARG A 320 -19.76 1.01 -22.75
C ARG A 320 -20.57 0.64 -21.52
N TRP A 321 -20.32 1.31 -20.39
CA TRP A 321 -21.29 1.33 -19.31
C TRP A 321 -22.62 1.68 -19.97
N SER A 322 -23.48 0.68 -20.05
CA SER A 322 -24.83 0.81 -20.53
C SER A 322 -25.65 0.59 -19.27
N PRO A 323 -26.41 1.58 -18.81
CA PRO A 323 -27.27 1.48 -17.62
C PRO A 323 -28.37 0.39 -17.72
N ARG A 324 -28.26 -0.54 -18.66
CA ARG A 324 -29.25 -1.56 -19.01
C ARG A 324 -28.78 -3.01 -18.82
N ALA A 325 -27.53 -3.27 -18.43
CA ALA A 325 -27.00 -4.64 -18.38
C ALA A 325 -26.83 -5.25 -16.97
N ALA A 326 -27.16 -4.50 -15.90
CA ALA A 326 -27.29 -5.07 -14.56
C ALA A 326 -28.56 -4.48 -13.91
N PRO A 327 -29.51 -5.29 -13.43
CA PRO A 327 -30.60 -4.77 -12.63
C PRO A 327 -30.02 -4.24 -11.30
N PRO A 328 -30.53 -3.13 -10.76
CA PRO A 328 -30.13 -2.65 -9.44
C PRO A 328 -30.48 -3.73 -8.39
N PRO A 329 -29.66 -3.97 -7.34
CA PRO A 329 -30.01 -4.91 -6.27
C PRO A 329 -31.20 -4.44 -5.40
N TRP A 330 -31.80 -3.27 -5.68
CA TRP A 330 -32.76 -2.63 -4.81
C TRP A 330 -34.02 -2.20 -5.57
N GLY A 331 -35.04 -3.06 -5.64
CA GLY A 331 -36.37 -2.61 -6.06
C GLY A 331 -37.37 -3.66 -6.56
N ARG A 332 -38.16 -4.21 -5.61
CA ARG A 332 -39.54 -4.72 -5.74
C ARG A 332 -39.81 -5.89 -6.72
N ASP A 333 -40.00 -7.05 -6.10
CA ASP A 333 -41.15 -7.91 -6.40
C ASP A 333 -42.46 -7.09 -6.25
N ARG A 334 -42.99 -6.65 -7.40
CA ARG A 334 -44.43 -6.43 -7.60
C ARG A 334 -44.73 -6.60 -9.09
N ARG A 335 -45.22 -7.80 -9.45
CA ARG A 335 -46.41 -7.94 -10.31
C ARG A 335 -47.04 -9.31 -10.07
N SER A 336 -48.22 -9.22 -9.47
CA SER A 336 -49.25 -10.24 -9.29
C SER A 336 -49.82 -10.70 -10.63
N GLY A 337 -50.51 -11.85 -10.61
CA GLY A 337 -51.74 -12.08 -11.40
C GLY A 337 -51.56 -12.30 -12.89
#